data_AF-A0A920H6H0-F1
#
_entry.id   AF-A0A920H6H0-F1
#
_cell.length_a   1.000
_cell.length_b   1.000
_cell.length_c   1.000
_cell.angle_alpha   90.00
_cell.angle_beta   90.00
_cell.angle_gamma   90.00
#
_symmetry.space_group_name_H-M   'P 1'
#
loop_
_entity.id
_entity.type
_entity.pdbx_description
1 polymer ?
#
loop_
_entity_poly.entity_id
_entity_poly.type
_entity_poly.pdbx_seq_one_letter_code
_entity_poly.pdbx_strand_id
1 'polypeptide(L)' 'MKDLPKVIQSIYKKKKINNVYIRGDKNVSYQKIIETISILNNSGITNIGLITVPINVKNNYNRNF' A
#
# COMPACT_ATOMS: atom_id res chain seq x y z
N MET A 1 3.59 -14.56 -10.70
CA MET A 1 4.18 -13.66 -9.68
C MET A 1 5.71 -13.75 -9.56
N LYS A 2 6.41 -14.70 -10.21
CA LYS A 2 7.87 -14.90 -10.06
C LYS A 2 8.75 -13.68 -10.37
N ASP A 3 8.29 -12.75 -11.20
CA ASP A 3 9.11 -11.61 -11.66
C ASP A 3 8.80 -10.27 -10.98
N LEU A 4 7.74 -10.19 -10.17
CA LEU A 4 7.31 -8.95 -9.52
C LEU A 4 8.42 -8.33 -8.63
N PRO A 5 9.15 -9.09 -7.80
CA PRO A 5 10.25 -8.53 -7.00
C PRO A 5 11.36 -7.92 -7.87
N LYS A 6 11.71 -8.55 -9.00
CA LYS A 6 12.75 -8.07 -9.91
C LYS A 6 12.35 -6.74 -10.58
N VAL A 7 11.10 -6.64 -11.00
CA VAL A 7 10.55 -5.41 -11.59
C VAL A 7 10.58 -4.27 -10.57
N ILE A 8 10.13 -4.53 -9.34
CA ILE A 8 10.12 -3.55 -8.25
C ILE A 8 11.53 -3.06 -7.93
N GLN A 9 12.50 -3.97 -7.79
CA GLN A 9 13.90 -3.61 -7.55
C GLN A 9 14.48 -2.75 -8.68
N SER A 10 14.17 -3.07 -9.94
CA SER A 10 14.66 -2.31 -11.10
C SER A 10 14.13 -0.88 -11.11
N ILE A 11 12.85 -0.68 -10.76
CA ILE A 11 12.24 0.65 -10.66
C ILE A 11 12.83 1.42 -9.47
N TYR A 12 12.94 0.76 -8.31
CA TYR A 12 13.40 1.38 -7.07
C TYR A 12 14.88 1.78 -7.12
N LYS A 13 15.74 1.00 -7.78
CA LYS A 13 17.17 1.36 -7.95
C LYS A 13 17.39 2.49 -8.95
N LYS A 14 16.56 2.59 -9.98
CA LYS A 14 16.70 3.61 -11.04
C LYS A 14 16.14 4.97 -10.64
N LYS A 15 15.25 5.03 -9.66
CA LYS A 15 14.57 6.26 -9.23
C LYS A 15 14.89 6.53 -7.76
N LYS A 16 15.15 7.78 -7.39
CA LYS A 16 15.23 8.20 -5.98
C LYS A 16 13.83 8.19 -5.34
N ILE A 17 13.27 7.00 -5.13
CA ILE A 17 11.94 6.81 -4.54
C ILE A 17 12.11 6.80 -3.03
N ASN A 18 11.66 7.87 -2.39
CA ASN A 18 11.77 7.99 -0.93
C ASN A 18 10.65 7.24 -0.19
N ASN A 19 9.47 7.12 -0.82
CA ASN A 19 8.27 6.58 -0.18
C ASN A 19 7.54 5.62 -1.13
N VAL A 20 7.10 4.48 -0.60
CA VAL A 20 6.29 3.49 -1.31
C VAL A 20 4.97 3.32 -0.57
N TYR A 21 3.87 3.32 -1.31
CA TYR A 21 2.53 3.19 -0.74
C TYR A 21 1.80 1.98 -1.33
N ILE A 22 1.11 1.23 -0.48
CA ILE A 22 0.15 0.20 -0.89
C ILE A 22 -1.25 0.80 -0.77
N ARG A 23 -1.98 0.88 -1.88
CA ARG A 23 -3.41 1.19 -1.87
C ARG A 23 -4.20 -0.12 -2.00
N GLY A 24 -4.96 -0.44 -0.97
CA GLY A 24 -5.84 -1.62 -0.96
C GLY A 24 -7.29 -1.26 -1.22
N ASP A 25 -8.01 -2.12 -1.92
CA ASP A 25 -9.47 -2.06 -1.99
C ASP A 25 -10.10 -2.33 -0.63
N LYS A 26 -11.31 -1.83 -0.38
CA LYS A 26 -12.00 -1.95 0.91
C LYS A 26 -12.12 -3.40 1.41
N ASN A 27 -12.28 -4.35 0.48
CA ASN A 27 -12.54 -5.75 0.78
C ASN A 27 -11.31 -6.65 0.58
N VAL A 28 -10.11 -6.07 0.47
CA VAL A 28 -8.88 -6.86 0.35
C VAL A 28 -8.62 -7.65 1.63
N SER A 29 -8.23 -8.92 1.49
CA SER A 29 -7.90 -9.73 2.65
C SER A 29 -6.61 -9.24 3.31
N TYR A 30 -6.59 -9.29 4.64
CA TYR A 30 -5.40 -8.93 5.41
C TYR A 30 -4.17 -9.76 5.00
N GLN A 31 -4.35 -11.07 4.79
CA GLN A 31 -3.27 -11.96 4.33
C GLN A 31 -2.62 -11.42 3.04
N LYS A 32 -3.40 -10.96 2.08
CA LYS A 32 -2.88 -10.44 0.80
C LYS A 32 -2.08 -9.14 0.99
N ILE A 33 -2.44 -8.33 1.98
CA ILE A 33 -1.65 -7.14 2.36
C ILE A 33 -0.30 -7.57 2.94
N ILE A 34 -0.30 -8.54 3.85
CA ILE A 34 0.95 -9.07 4.45
C ILE A 34 1.85 -9.71 3.41
N GLU A 35 1.31 -10.50 2.48
CA GLU A 35 2.06 -11.07 1.36
C GLU A 35 2.69 -9.98 0.49
N THR A 36 1.95 -8.91 0.22
CA THR A 36 2.44 -7.77 -0.56
C THR A 36 3.57 -7.03 0.17
N ILE A 37 3.42 -6.78 1.47
CA ILE A 37 4.46 -6.18 2.30
C ILE A 37 5.72 -7.07 2.30
N SER A 38 5.57 -8.38 2.43
CA SER A 38 6.69 -9.33 2.40
C SER A 38 7.44 -9.29 1.06
N ILE A 39 6.73 -9.21 -0.06
CA ILE A 39 7.33 -9.06 -1.40
C ILE A 39 8.13 -7.75 -1.48
N LEU A 40 7.60 -6.64 -0.98
CA LEU A 40 8.29 -5.35 -0.98
C LEU A 40 9.53 -5.35 -0.08
N ASN A 41 9.42 -5.91 1.14
CA ASN A 41 10.55 -6.05 2.05
C ASN A 41 11.68 -6.88 1.43
N ASN A 42 11.34 -8.01 0.79
CA ASN A 42 12.31 -8.85 0.06
C ASN A 42 12.92 -8.15 -1.16
N SER A 43 12.32 -7.04 -1.62
CA SER A 43 12.85 -6.19 -2.69
C SER A 43 13.71 -5.02 -2.16
N GLY A 44 13.94 -4.94 -0.85
CA GLY A 44 14.73 -3.89 -0.20
C GLY A 44 13.95 -2.62 0.15
N ILE A 45 12.62 -2.65 0.02
CA ILE A 45 11.75 -1.54 0.38
C ILE A 45 11.26 -1.78 1.80
N THR A 46 11.73 -0.99 2.76
CA THR A 46 11.39 -1.16 4.19
C THR A 46 10.44 -0.08 4.71
N ASN A 47 10.40 1.09 4.07
CA ASN A 47 9.50 2.18 4.43
C ASN A 47 8.24 2.17 3.55
N ILE A 48 7.16 1.57 4.06
CA ILE A 48 5.92 1.31 3.33
C ILE A 48 4.74 1.96 4.05
N GLY A 49 4.02 2.84 3.36
CA GLY A 49 2.76 3.41 3.83
C GLY A 49 1.54 2.61 3.33
N LEU A 50 0.51 2.46 4.16
CA LEU A 50 -0.77 1.87 3.76
C LEU A 50 -1.81 2.96 3.54
N ILE A 51 -2.50 2.90 2.39
CA ILE A 51 -3.61 3.79 2.05
C ILE A 51 -4.88 2.93 1.95
N THR A 52 -5.83 3.20 2.83
CA THR A 52 -7.12 2.50 2.88
C THR A 52 -8.27 3.47 2.60
N VAL A 53 -9.29 3.01 1.88
CA VAL A 53 -10.54 3.77 1.75
C VAL A 53 -11.26 3.75 3.12
N PRO A 54 -11.62 4.91 3.70
CA PRO A 54 -12.33 4.91 4.97
C PRO A 54 -13.66 4.17 4.85
N ILE A 55 -13.99 3.37 5.87
CA ILE A 55 -15.28 2.69 5.96
C ILE A 55 -16.30 3.76 6.34
N ASN A 56 -16.83 4.47 5.34
CA ASN A 56 -17.95 5.41 5.41
C ASN A 56 -18.15 6.01 6.83
N VAL A 57 -17.33 6.99 7.18
CA VAL A 57 -17.54 7.74 8.42
C VAL A 57 -18.90 8.41 8.25
N LYS A 58 -19.94 7.94 8.94
CA LYS A 58 -21.24 8.63 8.97
C LYS A 58 -20.94 10.05 9.44
N ASN A 59 -20.99 11.01 8.52
CA ASN A 59 -20.86 12.43 8.84
C ASN A 59 -22.11 12.86 9.61
N ASN A 60 -22.11 12.70 10.93
CA ASN A 60 -23.09 13.28 11.83
C ASN A 60 -22.81 14.77 12.05
N TYR A 61 -22.71 15.56 10.98
CA TYR A 61 -22.76 17.02 11.10
C TYR A 61 -24.21 17.45 10.93
N ASN A 62 -24.94 17.53 12.03
CA ASN A 62 -26.14 18.37 12.11
C ASN A 62 -25.72 19.80 11.78
N ARG A 63 -25.95 20.23 10.54
CA ARG A 63 -25.92 21.66 10.21
C ARG A 63 -27.25 22.25 10.65
N ASN A 64 -27.31 22.69 11.90
CA ASN A 64 -28.30 23.67 12.32
C ASN A 64 -27.74 25.05 11.94
N PHE A 65 -28.22 25.58 10.82
CA PHE A 65 -28.27 27.01 10.52
C PHE A 65 -29.56 27.29 9.78
#